data_AF-A0A1V6GYM4-F1
#
_entry.id   AF-A0A1V6GYM4-F1
#
_cell.length_a   1.000
_cell.length_b   1.000
_cell.length_c   1.000
_cell.angle_alpha   90.00
_cell.angle_beta   90.00
_cell.angle_gamma   90.00
#
_symmetry.space_group_name_H-M   'P 1'
#
loop_
_entity.id
_entity.type
_entity.pdbx_description
1 polymer ?
#
loop_
_entity_poly.entity_id
_entity_poly.type
_entity_poly.pdbx_seq_one_letter_code
_entity_poly.pdbx_strand_id
1 'polypeptide(L)'
;MSIEQTKASIVIPVYRAERTLDRCLASVFAQTHSNLEVILVDDGSPDSCPEICDSCAQKDERIRVIHQSNAGVGAARNAGMSAMSGAYLFFLEFRGNNMQGIYPGC
;
A
#
# COMPACT_ATOMS: atom_id res chain seq x y z
N MET A 1 10.44 -26.46 14.19
CA MET A 1 10.69 -25.02 14.33
C MET A 1 9.87 -24.36 13.24
N SER A 2 8.65 -23.94 13.57
CA SER A 2 7.79 -23.24 12.62
C SER A 2 8.34 -21.83 12.50
N ILE A 3 8.77 -21.44 11.31
CA ILE A 3 9.07 -20.04 11.02
C ILE A 3 7.73 -19.33 11.19
N GLU A 4 7.55 -18.56 12.26
CA GLU A 4 6.41 -17.64 12.32
C GLU A 4 6.52 -16.76 11.07
N GLN A 5 5.53 -16.84 10.18
CA GLN A 5 5.48 -15.94 9.04
C GLN A 5 5.23 -14.55 9.62
N THR A 6 6.28 -13.76 9.83
CA THR A 6 6.13 -12.41 10.37
C THR A 6 5.26 -11.56 9.45
N LYS A 7 4.33 -10.80 10.02
CA LYS A 7 3.42 -9.95 9.26
C LYS A 7 4.20 -8.81 8.60
N ALA A 8 4.07 -8.66 7.28
CA ALA A 8 4.61 -7.53 6.53
C ALA A 8 3.51 -6.52 6.20
N SER A 9 3.88 -5.24 6.13
CA SER A 9 3.02 -4.13 5.74
C SER A 9 3.58 -3.45 4.50
N ILE A 10 2.79 -3.38 3.43
CA ILE A 10 3.13 -2.62 2.24
C ILE A 10 2.32 -1.34 2.24
N VAL A 11 2.99 -0.19 2.25
CA VAL A 11 2.35 1.12 2.11
C VAL A 11 2.51 1.61 0.67
N ILE A 12 1.39 1.96 0.05
CA ILE A 12 1.32 2.42 -1.34
C ILE A 12 0.72 3.82 -1.36
N PRO A 13 1.53 4.89 -1.44
CA PRO A 13 1.01 6.23 -1.66
C PRO A 13 0.44 6.35 -3.09
N VAL A 14 -0.77 6.91 -3.20
CA VAL A 14 -1.54 7.02 -4.44
C VAL A 14 -1.88 8.49 -4.70
N TYR A 15 -1.43 9.01 -5.84
CA TYR A 15 -1.82 10.32 -6.34
C TYR A 15 -1.60 10.38 -7.85
N ARG A 16 -2.65 10.74 -8.61
CA ARG A 16 -2.67 10.84 -10.07
C ARG A 16 -2.11 9.60 -10.78
N ALA A 17 -2.56 8.42 -10.35
CA ALA A 17 -2.00 7.13 -10.75
C ALA A 17 -3.00 6.20 -11.45
N GLU A 18 -4.19 6.69 -11.85
CA GLU A 18 -5.31 5.91 -12.39
C GLU A 18 -4.87 4.90 -13.47
N ARG A 19 -4.02 5.33 -14.41
CA ARG A 19 -3.55 4.49 -15.53
C ARG A 19 -2.61 3.35 -15.14
N THR A 20 -2.08 3.37 -13.93
CA THR A 20 -0.97 2.51 -13.50
C THR A 20 -1.26 1.76 -12.20
N LEU A 21 -2.25 2.23 -11.44
CA LEU A 21 -2.63 1.69 -10.15
C LEU A 21 -3.06 0.22 -10.26
N ASP A 22 -3.89 -0.12 -11.25
CA ASP A 22 -4.31 -1.50 -11.50
C ASP A 22 -3.12 -2.45 -11.71
N ARG A 23 -2.11 -2.02 -12.48
CA ARG A 23 -0.91 -2.83 -12.73
C ARG A 23 -0.06 -2.99 -11.47
N CYS A 24 0.03 -1.94 -10.65
CA CYS A 24 0.71 -2.00 -9.37
C CYS A 24 0.03 -3.02 -8.44
N LEU A 25 -1.29 -2.94 -8.33
CA LEU A 25 -2.07 -3.80 -7.45
C LEU A 25 -2.14 -5.25 -7.94
N ALA A 26 -2.06 -5.50 -9.25
CA ALA A 26 -1.91 -6.85 -9.78
C ALA A 26 -0.71 -7.60 -9.18
N SER A 27 0.41 -6.90 -8.95
CA SER A 27 1.59 -7.51 -8.31
C SER A 27 1.37 -7.85 -6.84
N VAL A 28 0.52 -7.08 -6.16
CA VAL A 28 0.12 -7.29 -4.77
C VAL A 28 -0.83 -8.49 -4.65
N PHE A 29 -1.84 -8.58 -5.53
CA PHE A 29 -2.76 -9.71 -5.57
C PHE A 29 -2.06 -11.03 -5.89
N ALA A 30 -0.97 -11.00 -6.65
CA ALA A 30 -0.18 -12.18 -7.00
C ALA A 30 0.76 -12.68 -5.88
N GLN A 31 0.90 -11.97 -4.75
CA GLN A 31 1.80 -12.38 -3.67
C GLN A 31 1.27 -13.62 -2.93
N THR A 32 2.13 -14.63 -2.82
CA THR A 32 1.84 -15.90 -2.13
C THR A 32 2.08 -15.85 -0.62
N HIS A 33 2.73 -14.79 -0.12
CA HIS A 33 2.92 -14.57 1.31
C HIS A 33 1.59 -14.19 1.95
N SER A 34 1.06 -15.05 2.82
CA SER A 34 -0.29 -14.91 3.36
C SER A 34 -0.36 -13.94 4.54
N ASN A 35 0.73 -13.74 5.29
CA ASN A 35 0.77 -12.79 6.40
C ASN A 35 1.23 -11.40 5.94
N LEU A 36 0.40 -10.77 5.11
CA LEU A 36 0.64 -9.47 4.51
C LEU A 36 -0.57 -8.56 4.73
N GLU A 37 -0.33 -7.29 5.01
CA GLU A 37 -1.32 -6.23 4.84
C GLU A 37 -0.82 -5.18 3.85
N VAL A 38 -1.76 -4.51 3.21
CA VAL A 38 -1.50 -3.49 2.19
C VAL A 38 -2.31 -2.25 2.55
N ILE A 39 -1.64 -1.11 2.63
CA ILE A 39 -2.26 0.15 2.99
C ILE A 39 -2.12 1.09 1.80
N LEU A 40 -3.22 1.30 1.09
CA LEU A 40 -3.32 2.30 0.03
C LEU A 40 -3.60 3.64 0.69
N VAL A 41 -2.75 4.63 0.41
CA VAL A 41 -2.92 5.98 0.93
C VAL A 41 -3.20 6.91 -0.23
N ASP A 42 -4.49 7.16 -0.49
CA ASP A 42 -4.93 8.16 -1.45
C ASP A 42 -4.67 9.57 -0.89
N ASP A 43 -3.71 10.25 -1.50
CA ASP A 43 -3.25 11.58 -1.12
C ASP A 43 -4.07 12.68 -1.82
N GLY A 44 -5.40 12.53 -1.78
CA GLY A 44 -6.36 13.48 -2.35
C GLY A 44 -6.27 13.54 -3.87
N SER A 45 -6.23 12.38 -4.52
CA SER A 45 -6.13 12.31 -5.97
C SER A 45 -7.39 12.88 -6.64
N PRO A 46 -7.24 13.73 -7.69
CA PRO A 46 -8.39 14.34 -8.38
C PRO A 46 -8.96 13.47 -9.51
N ASP A 47 -8.39 12.28 -9.74
CA ASP A 47 -8.81 11.30 -10.74
C ASP A 47 -9.51 10.11 -10.06
N SER A 48 -9.77 9.03 -10.79
CA SER A 48 -10.53 7.86 -10.28
C SER A 48 -9.76 6.99 -9.27
N CYS A 49 -8.59 7.42 -8.77
CA CYS A 49 -7.81 6.64 -7.81
C CYS A 49 -8.58 6.32 -6.52
N PRO A 50 -9.35 7.24 -5.90
CA PRO A 50 -10.10 6.92 -4.68
C PRO A 50 -11.05 5.75 -4.88
N GLU A 51 -11.82 5.74 -5.97
CA GLU A 51 -12.76 4.68 -6.30
C GLU A 51 -12.06 3.35 -6.62
N ILE A 52 -10.90 3.40 -7.28
CA ILE A 52 -10.07 2.21 -7.52
C ILE A 52 -9.58 1.63 -6.20
N CYS A 53 -9.07 2.47 -5.29
CA CYS A 53 -8.62 2.06 -3.97
C CYS A 53 -9.73 1.37 -3.18
N ASP A 54 -10.92 1.97 -3.13
CA ASP A 54 -12.09 1.39 -2.45
C ASP A 54 -12.51 0.06 -3.07
N SER A 55 -12.53 -0.04 -4.40
CA SER A 55 -12.82 -1.29 -5.10
C SER A 55 -11.81 -2.39 -4.74
N CYS A 56 -10.54 -2.05 -4.55
CA CYS A 56 -9.51 -3.00 -4.16
C CYS A 56 -9.69 -3.50 -2.71
N ALA A 57 -10.05 -2.61 -1.77
CA ALA A 57 -10.36 -3.01 -0.40
C ALA A 57 -11.57 -3.94 -0.29
N GLN A 58 -12.54 -3.81 -1.20
CA GLN A 58 -13.69 -4.72 -1.28
C GLN A 58 -13.32 -6.11 -1.84
N LYS A 59 -12.26 -6.20 -2.65
CA LYS A 59 -11.84 -7.44 -3.33
C LYS A 59 -10.86 -8.28 -2.51
N ASP A 60 -10.09 -7.67 -1.62
CA ASP A 60 -9.05 -8.34 -0.83
C ASP A 60 -8.99 -7.76 0.58
N GLU A 61 -9.31 -8.60 1.57
CA GLU A 61 -9.36 -8.24 2.99
C GLU A 61 -8.02 -7.79 3.58
N ARG A 62 -6.90 -8.06 2.88
CA ARG A 62 -5.57 -7.59 3.28
C ARG A 62 -5.38 -6.11 2.96
N ILE A 63 -6.23 -5.52 2.11
CA ILE A 63 -6.13 -4.15 1.63
C ILE A 63 -6.96 -3.21 2.51
N ARG A 64 -6.31 -2.16 3.01
CA ARG A 64 -6.92 -1.04 3.73
C ARG A 64 -6.66 0.25 2.98
N VAL A 65 -7.61 1.18 3.01
CA VAL A 65 -7.50 2.47 2.32
C VAL A 65 -7.54 3.60 3.34
N ILE A 66 -6.67 4.59 3.14
CA ILE A 66 -6.67 5.85 3.86
C ILE A 66 -6.81 6.94 2.82
N HIS A 67 -7.86 7.76 2.95
CA HIS A 67 -8.01 8.98 2.18
C HIS A 67 -7.57 10.17 3.02
N GLN A 68 -6.72 11.01 2.46
CA GLN A 68 -6.30 12.26 3.08
C GLN A 68 -6.35 13.41 2.07
N SER A 69 -6.34 14.65 2.57
CA SER A 69 -6.09 15.80 1.69
C SER A 69 -4.63 15.78 1.23
N ASN A 70 -4.39 16.19 -0.02
CA ASN A 70 -3.07 16.20 -0.63
C ASN A 70 -2.04 16.93 0.24
N ALA A 71 -1.08 16.18 0.76
CA ALA A 71 0.01 16.65 1.60
C ALA A 71 1.39 16.14 1.12
N GLY A 72 1.42 15.46 -0.03
CA GLY A 72 2.61 14.92 -0.67
C GLY A 72 2.99 13.51 -0.19
N VAL A 73 3.84 12.85 -0.99
CA VAL A 73 4.25 11.45 -0.79
C VAL A 73 4.82 11.16 0.60
N GLY A 74 5.54 12.09 1.21
CA GLY A 74 6.08 11.93 2.56
C GLY A 74 4.97 11.83 3.62
N ALA A 75 3.96 12.69 3.52
CA ALA A 75 2.80 12.64 4.41
C ALA A 75 2.00 11.36 4.21
N ALA A 76 1.79 10.95 2.95
CA ALA A 76 1.10 9.69 2.63
C ALA A 76 1.85 8.46 3.20
N ARG A 77 3.18 8.42 3.09
CA ARG A 77 4.00 7.36 3.71
C ARG A 77 3.87 7.35 5.23
N ASN A 78 3.90 8.52 5.87
CA ASN A 78 3.74 8.64 7.32
C ASN A 78 2.35 8.20 7.79
N ALA A 79 1.30 8.50 7.04
CA ALA A 79 -0.05 8.03 7.34
C ALA A 79 -0.12 6.49 7.28
N GLY A 80 0.47 5.88 6.24
CA GLY A 80 0.56 4.43 6.14
C GLY A 80 1.39 3.80 7.28
N MET A 81 2.54 4.41 7.61
CA MET A 81 3.40 3.96 8.72
C MET A 81 2.70 4.09 10.10
N SER A 82 1.81 5.07 10.27
CA SER A 82 1.03 5.20 11.50
C SER A 82 -0.11 4.18 11.60
N ALA A 83 -0.51 3.57 10.48
CA ALA A 83 -1.65 2.65 10.40
C ALA A 83 -1.25 1.16 10.27
N MET A 84 0.04 0.88 10.03
CA MET A 84 0.56 -0.48 9.93
C MET A 84 0.59 -1.21 11.27
N SER A 85 0.56 -2.53 11.18
CA SER A 85 0.59 -3.49 12.29
C SER A 85 1.56 -4.65 12.03
N GLY A 86 2.19 -4.72 10.86
CA GLY A 86 3.25 -5.67 10.56
C GLY A 86 4.58 -5.29 11.19
N ALA A 87 5.46 -6.26 11.40
CA ALA A 87 6.79 -6.02 11.94
C ALA A 87 7.82 -5.62 10.87
N TYR A 88 7.42 -5.62 9.59
CA TYR A 88 8.23 -5.12 8.47
C TYR A 88 7.41 -4.16 7.63
N LEU A 89 8.05 -3.08 7.19
CA LEU A 89 7.46 -2.05 6.34
C LEU A 89 8.16 -2.03 4.98
N PHE A 90 7.35 -1.99 3.92
CA PHE A 90 7.76 -1.80 2.55
C PHE A 90 7.01 -0.63 1.94
N PHE A 91 7.70 0.19 1.14
CA PHE A 91 7.03 1.16 0.28
C PHE A 91 7.01 0.67 -1.16
N LEU A 92 5.82 0.66 -1.76
CA LEU A 92 5.63 0.35 -3.17
C LEU A 92 5.05 1.57 -3.87
N GLU A 93 5.74 2.10 -4.88
CA GLU A 93 5.29 3.23 -5.67
C GLU A 93 5.66 3.04 -7.14
N PHE A 94 4.91 3.67 -8.05
CA PHE A 94 5.03 3.42 -9.48
C PHE A 94 5.99 4.38 -10.23
N ARG A 95 6.95 5.04 -9.58
CA ARG A 95 7.96 5.86 -10.32
C ARG A 95 9.02 5.03 -11.09
N GLY A 96 8.70 3.78 -11.41
CA GLY A 96 9.57 2.69 -11.84
C GLY A 96 9.18 1.45 -11.03
N ASN A 97 9.23 0.24 -11.60
CA ASN A 97 8.77 -1.00 -10.94
C ASN A 97 9.67 -1.44 -9.74
N ASN A 98 10.13 -0.53 -8.90
CA ASN A 98 11.10 -0.80 -7.84
C ASN A 98 10.44 -0.62 -6.47
N MET A 99 10.33 -1.73 -5.73
CA MET A 99 10.04 -1.72 -4.30
C MET A 99 11.16 -0.96 -3.58
N GLN A 100 10.83 0.14 -2.89
CA GLN A 100 11.82 0.97 -2.22
C GLN A 100 11.89 0.58 -0.74
N GLY A 101 12.94 -0.18 -0.40
CA GLY A 101 13.40 -0.41 0.97
C GLY A 101 12.60 -1.44 1.76
N ILE A 102 13.32 -2.17 2.62
CA ILE A 102 12.78 -3.00 3.69
C ILE A 102 13.16 -2.31 5.00
N TYR A 103 12.18 -1.91 5.79
CA TYR A 103 12.41 -1.27 7.09
C TYR A 103 11.82 -2.15 8.20
N PRO A 104 12.51 -2.31 9.34
CA PRO A 104 11.87 -2.88 10.52
C PRO A 104 10.69 -1.97 10.91
N GLY A 105 9.53 -2.57 11.17
CA GLY A 105 8.40 -1.86 11.77
C GLY A 105 8.78 -1.35 13.15
N CYS A 106 8.33 -0.14 13.49
CA CYS A 106 8.52 0.45 14.82
C CYS A 106 7.68 -0.26 15.88
#